data_AF-A0A7M2GNL8-F1
#
_entry.id   AF-A0A7M2GNL8-F1
#
_cell.length_a   1.000
_cell.length_b   1.000
_cell.length_c   1.000
_cell.angle_alpha   90.00
_cell.angle_beta   90.00
_cell.angle_gamma   90.00
#
_symmetry.space_group_name_H-M   'P 1'
#
loop_
_entity.id
_entity.type
_entity.pdbx_description
1 polymer ?
#
loop_
_entity_poly.entity_id
_entity_poly.type
_entity_poly.pdbx_seq_one_letter_code
_entity_poly.pdbx_strand_id
1 'polypeptide(L)' 'MILGVGAGVEQPWKVDGAICLATIVALTASFDHRAIDGAVAARFMAALRESIESPMLLLC' A
#
# COMPACT_ATOMS: atom_id res chain seq x y z
N MET A 1 0.61 14.77 8.03
CA MET A 1 0.57 13.56 7.18
C MET A 1 -0.88 13.15 7.03
N ILE A 2 -1.33 12.84 5.82
CA ILE A 2 -2.68 12.36 5.53
C ILE A 2 -2.56 11.17 4.58
N LEU A 3 -3.36 10.11 4.81
CA LEU A 3 -3.49 8.96 3.92
C LEU A 3 -4.85 9.03 3.22
N GLY A 4 -4.84 9.14 1.90
CA GLY A 4 -5.99 8.93 1.04
C GLY A 4 -6.12 7.44 0.72
N VAL A 5 -7.32 6.90 0.95
CA VAL A 5 -7.68 5.51 0.66
C VAL A 5 -8.74 5.54 -0.43
N GLY A 6 -8.40 5.02 -1.60
CA GLY A 6 -9.34 4.86 -2.71
C GLY A 6 -10.36 3.75 -2.45
N ALA A 7 -11.40 3.68 -3.27
CA ALA A 7 -12.29 2.54 -3.28
C ALA A 7 -11.55 1.29 -3.76
N GLY A 8 -11.90 0.12 -3.20
CA GLY A 8 -11.45 -1.16 -3.74
C GLY A 8 -12.16 -1.46 -5.06
N VAL A 9 -11.39 -1.72 -6.11
CA VAL A 9 -11.90 -2.02 -7.45
C VAL A 9 -11.35 -3.37 -7.88
N GLU A 10 -12.23 -4.24 -8.40
CA GLU A 10 -11.81 -5.50 -9.00
C GLU A 10 -11.16 -5.25 -10.37
N GLN A 11 -9.93 -5.71 -10.55
CA GLN A 11 -9.22 -5.62 -11.82
C GLN A 11 -8.24 -6.79 -12.00
N PRO A 12 -7.81 -7.09 -13.25
CA PRO A 12 -6.82 -8.12 -13.51
C PRO A 12 -5.49 -7.81 -12.81
N TRP A 13 -4.98 -8.76 -12.05
CA TRP A 13 -3.71 -8.67 -11.33
C TRP A 13 -2.98 -10.01 -11.32
N LYS A 14 -1.66 -9.96 -11.09
CA LYS A 14 -0.85 -11.17 -10.93
C LYS A 14 -0.97 -11.69 -9.50
N VAL A 15 -1.57 -12.86 -9.32
CA VAL A 15 -1.71 -13.56 -8.04
C VAL A 15 -1.05 -14.93 -8.20
N ASP A 16 -0.08 -15.25 -7.34
CA ASP A 16 0.64 -16.53 -7.31
C ASP A 16 1.16 -17.02 -8.68
N GLY A 17 1.61 -16.09 -9.51
CA GLY A 17 2.18 -16.40 -10.83
C GLY A 17 1.16 -16.44 -11.98
N ALA A 18 -0.13 -16.39 -11.71
CA ALA A 18 -1.20 -16.36 -12.70
C ALA A 18 -1.94 -15.01 -12.73
N ILE A 19 -2.69 -14.74 -13.80
CA ILE A 19 -3.55 -13.56 -13.90
C ILE A 19 -4.93 -13.92 -13.37
N CYS A 20 -5.37 -13.21 -12.34
CA CYS A 20 -6.67 -13.39 -11.67
C CYS A 20 -7.33 -12.01 -11.48
N LEU A 21 -8.64 -11.99 -11.18
CA LEU A 21 -9.26 -10.77 -10.66
C LEU A 21 -8.89 -10.61 -9.18
N ALA A 22 -8.48 -9.41 -8.80
CA ALA A 22 -8.19 -9.05 -7.42
C ALA A 22 -8.78 -7.67 -7.10
N THR A 23 -9.23 -7.50 -5.85
CA THR A 23 -9.63 -6.19 -5.33
C THR A 23 -8.38 -5.37 -5.04
N ILE A 24 -8.19 -4.29 -5.79
CA ILE A 24 -7.05 -3.39 -5.64
C ILE A 24 -7.51 -2.07 -5.05
N VAL A 25 -6.75 -1.54 -4.09
CA VAL A 25 -6.97 -0.24 -3.45
C VAL A 25 -5.81 0.68 -3.78
N ALA A 26 -6.09 1.88 -4.27
CA ALA A 26 -5.08 2.92 -4.43
C ALA A 26 -4.85 3.66 -3.10
N LEU A 27 -3.60 3.75 -2.66
CA LEU A 27 -3.19 4.51 -1.49
C LEU A 27 -2.34 5.70 -1.90
N THR A 28 -2.71 6.89 -1.44
CA THR A 28 -1.93 8.11 -1.61
C THR A 28 -1.61 8.71 -0.26
N ALA A 29 -0.39 9.19 -0.06
CA ALA A 29 0.01 9.78 1.21
C ALA A 29 0.70 11.13 1.00
N SER A 30 0.35 12.10 1.82
CA SER A 30 1.01 13.40 1.89
C SER A 30 1.89 13.48 3.14
N PHE A 31 3.12 13.95 2.95
CA PHE A 31 4.13 14.07 4.00
C PHE A 31 4.64 15.51 4.10
N ASP A 32 5.00 15.97 5.30
CA ASP A 32 5.73 17.22 5.47
C ASP A 32 7.20 16.97 5.11
N HIS A 33 7.63 17.48 3.95
CA HIS A 33 8.98 17.23 3.43
C HIS A 33 10.11 17.85 4.24
N ARG A 34 9.81 18.79 5.14
CA ARG A 34 10.82 19.33 6.06
C ARG A 34 11.20 18.30 7.12
N ALA A 35 10.30 17.36 7.40
CA ALA A 35 10.48 16.32 8.41
C ALA A 35 10.74 14.93 7.79
N ILE A 36 10.15 14.63 6.64
CA ILE A 36 10.21 13.30 6.00
C ILE A 36 10.64 13.44 4.54
N ASP A 37 11.78 12.87 4.19
CA ASP A 37 12.23 12.80 2.81
C ASP A 37 11.50 11.71 2.01
N GLY A 38 11.69 11.72 0.69
CA GLY A 38 11.05 10.77 -0.21
C GLY A 38 11.46 9.31 0.01
N ALA A 39 12.68 9.04 0.47
CA ALA A 39 13.16 7.67 0.68
C ALA A 39 12.50 7.03 1.91
N VAL A 40 12.37 7.79 3.00
CA VAL A 40 11.64 7.37 4.20
C VAL A 40 10.15 7.19 3.88
N ALA A 41 9.55 8.13 3.17
CA ALA A 41 8.15 8.02 2.74
C ALA A 41 7.90 6.78 1.86
N ALA A 42 8.76 6.51 0.88
CA ALA A 42 8.65 5.34 0.02
C ALA A 42 8.76 4.02 0.80
N ARG A 43 9.72 3.93 1.74
CA ARG A 43 9.88 2.78 2.63
C ARG A 43 8.63 2.56 3.50
N PHE A 44 8.07 3.64 4.05
CA PHE A 44 6.84 3.57 4.82
C PHE A 44 5.68 3.03 3.97
N MET A 45 5.49 3.55 2.75
CA MET A 45 4.42 3.08 1.86
C MET A 45 4.59 1.62 1.45
N ALA A 46 5.83 1.16 1.24
CA ALA A 46 6.12 -0.24 0.94
C ALA A 46 5.78 -1.15 2.14
N ALA A 47 6.20 -0.79 3.35
CA ALA A 47 5.86 -1.53 4.57
C ALA A 47 4.35 -1.54 4.84
N LEU A 48 3.67 -0.41 4.62
CA LEU A 48 2.22 -0.32 4.76
C LEU A 48 1.50 -1.26 3.78
N ARG A 49 1.95 -1.29 2.51
CA ARG A 49 1.42 -2.22 1.51
C ARG A 49 1.57 -3.67 1.97
N GLU A 50 2.76 -4.04 2.43
CA GLU A 50 3.05 -5.41 2.87
C GLU A 50 2.17 -5.81 4.07
N SER A 51 2.01 -4.93 5.06
CA SER A 51 1.14 -5.17 6.21
C SER A 51 -0.33 -5.31 5.84
N ILE A 52 -0.82 -4.60 4.82
CA ILE A 52 -2.21 -4.71 4.36
C ILE A 52 -2.40 -6.01 3.56
N GLU A 53 -1.45 -6.37 2.70
CA GLU A 53 -1.49 -7.61 1.91
C GLU A 53 -1.25 -8.86 2.77
N SER A 54 -0.55 -8.72 3.90
CA SER A 54 -0.26 -9.79 4.87
C SER A 54 -0.55 -9.33 6.31
N PRO A 55 -1.82 -9.25 6.74
CA PRO A 55 -2.23 -8.68 8.03
C PRO A 55 -1.60 -9.34 9.26
N MET A 56 -1.20 -10.61 9.14
CA MET A 56 -0.52 -11.34 10.21
C MET A 56 0.81 -10.70 10.63
N LEU A 57 1.45 -9.91 9.75
CA LEU A 57 2.66 -9.15 10.08
C LEU A 57 2.44 -8.09 11.17
N LEU A 58 1.18 -7.69 11.43
CA LEU A 58 0.84 -6.72 12.47
C LEU A 58 0.67 -7.33 13.87
N LEU A 59 0.64 -8.67 13.98
CA LEU A 59 0.31 -9.39 15.22
C LEU A 59 1.54 -9.96 15.96
N CYS A 60 2.73 -9.82 15.39
CA CYS A 60 3.99 -10.36 15.92
C CYS A 60 4.95 -9.22 16.29
#